data_AF-A0A1F5ZTI9-F1
#
_entry.id   AF-A0A1F5ZTI9-F1
#
_cell.length_a   1.000
_cell.length_b   1.000
_cell.length_c   1.000
_cell.angle_alpha   90.00
_cell.angle_beta   90.00
_cell.angle_gamma   90.00
#
_symmetry.space_group_name_H-M   'P 1'
#
loop_
_entity.id
_entity.type
_entity.pdbx_description
1 polymer ?
#
loop_
_entity_poly.entity_id
_entity_poly.type
_entity_poly.pdbx_seq_one_letter_code
_entity_poly.pdbx_strand_id
1 'polypeptide(L)'
;MYKRLILKRGKKKSYRRFLKGKLRNLAKYKHILTFLEKRERFAVTTIILTSGVLTIQLIWQDVRFYLVLFLAFISYLLTAWSLKEDIKSNEWILLFILPVFFTASVSLFYFLLPPRWIIRLTTTTMFALGTYAILLVENIYNVAVERSIQLLRAAQSVGLLVSLAVIFLTSNIIYSLRLPFWANMLIMTIISFFLAMQSLWSVNLEKHFNKELYLYSLIIAVGVGELSMALSFWPIENASFSLFLSASYYSLVGVVQQHILERLFINVIREYIIVFILTFILAFVITKWG
;
A
#
# COMPACT_ATOMS: atom_id res chain seq x y z
N MET A 1 5.92 -61.40 -34.59
CA MET A 1 6.02 -60.49 -33.42
C MET A 1 6.59 -59.09 -33.73
N TYR A 2 7.22 -58.85 -34.90
CA TYR A 2 7.87 -57.57 -35.25
C TYR A 2 6.94 -56.42 -35.72
N LYS A 3 5.73 -56.71 -36.23
CA LYS A 3 4.82 -55.68 -36.78
C LYS A 3 4.12 -54.78 -35.71
N ARG A 4 4.04 -55.20 -34.44
CA ARG A 4 3.37 -54.41 -33.38
C ARG A 4 4.23 -53.28 -32.79
N LEU A 5 5.56 -53.31 -32.98
CA LEU A 5 6.46 -52.29 -32.44
C LEU A 5 6.53 -51.02 -33.30
N ILE A 6 6.25 -51.13 -34.60
CA ILE A 6 6.34 -50.00 -35.54
C ILE A 6 5.13 -49.05 -35.39
N LEU A 7 3.93 -49.59 -35.14
CA LEU A 7 2.71 -48.79 -34.94
C LEU A 7 2.73 -47.95 -33.65
N LYS A 8 3.42 -48.40 -32.58
CA LYS A 8 3.59 -47.61 -31.34
C LYS A 8 4.55 -46.42 -31.51
N ARG A 9 5.52 -46.47 -32.44
CA ARG A 9 6.42 -45.33 -32.72
C ARG A 9 5.75 -44.21 -33.52
N GLY A 10 4.81 -44.54 -34.41
CA GLY A 10 4.07 -43.55 -35.21
C GLY A 10 3.16 -42.63 -34.38
N LYS A 11 2.36 -43.20 -33.46
CA LYS A 11 1.46 -42.42 -32.58
C LYS A 11 2.21 -41.48 -31.63
N LYS A 12 3.39 -41.88 -31.14
CA LYS A 12 4.22 -41.06 -30.22
C LYS A 12 4.83 -39.82 -30.90
N LYS A 13 5.11 -39.89 -32.21
CA LYS A 13 5.59 -38.76 -33.01
C LYS A 13 4.48 -37.73 -33.31
N SER A 14 3.25 -38.19 -33.53
CA SER A 14 2.09 -37.32 -33.79
C SER A 14 1.70 -36.51 -32.54
N TYR A 15 1.65 -37.15 -31.37
CA TYR A 15 1.32 -36.48 -30.10
C TYR A 15 2.33 -35.38 -29.71
N ARG A 16 3.64 -35.60 -29.98
CA ARG A 16 4.69 -34.59 -29.75
C ARG A 16 4.59 -33.38 -30.68
N ARG A 17 4.09 -33.53 -31.91
CA ARG A 17 3.89 -32.40 -32.84
C ARG A 17 2.69 -31.55 -32.44
N PHE A 18 1.60 -32.16 -31.96
CA PHE A 18 0.43 -31.44 -31.46
C PHE A 18 0.74 -30.62 -30.18
N LEU A 19 1.50 -31.20 -29.25
CA LEU A 19 2.00 -30.50 -28.06
C LEU A 19 2.92 -29.32 -28.41
N LYS A 20 3.82 -29.47 -29.39
CA LYS A 20 4.68 -28.37 -29.86
C LYS A 20 3.88 -27.21 -30.50
N GLY A 21 2.79 -27.51 -31.21
CA GLY A 21 1.89 -26.48 -31.77
C GLY A 21 1.15 -25.70 -30.67
N LYS A 22 0.65 -26.38 -29.65
CA LYS A 22 -0.04 -25.75 -28.50
C LYS A 22 0.90 -24.94 -27.60
N LEU A 23 2.13 -25.43 -27.39
CA LEU A 23 3.21 -24.69 -26.69
C LEU A 23 3.64 -23.43 -27.44
N ARG A 24 3.63 -23.45 -28.78
CA ARG A 24 3.97 -22.29 -29.61
C ARG A 24 2.88 -21.21 -29.57
N ASN A 25 1.61 -21.58 -29.44
CA ASN A 25 0.52 -20.61 -29.22
C ASN A 25 0.54 -20.02 -27.80
N LEU A 26 0.97 -20.79 -26.78
CA LEU A 26 1.22 -20.25 -25.44
C LEU A 26 2.43 -19.30 -25.40
N ALA A 27 3.48 -19.58 -26.17
CA ALA A 27 4.61 -18.65 -26.33
C ALA A 27 4.20 -17.35 -27.04
N LYS A 28 3.24 -17.42 -27.98
CA LYS A 28 2.69 -16.23 -28.67
C LYS A 28 1.89 -15.33 -27.72
N TYR A 29 1.14 -15.92 -26.78
CA TYR A 29 0.49 -15.17 -25.69
C TYR A 29 1.49 -14.58 -24.68
N LYS A 30 2.60 -15.31 -24.41
CA LYS A 30 3.70 -14.80 -23.57
C LYS A 30 4.34 -13.55 -24.16
N HIS A 31 4.40 -13.43 -25.49
CA HIS A 31 4.98 -12.29 -26.20
C HIS A 31 4.06 -11.06 -26.26
N ILE A 32 2.74 -11.24 -26.15
CA ILE A 32 1.77 -10.13 -26.07
C ILE A 32 1.79 -9.51 -24.66
N LEU A 33 1.99 -10.32 -23.62
CA LEU A 33 2.13 -9.86 -22.23
C LEU A 33 3.47 -9.15 -21.94
N THR A 34 4.45 -9.24 -22.84
CA THR A 34 5.78 -8.60 -22.71
C THR A 34 6.04 -7.52 -23.76
N PHE A 35 5.01 -7.02 -24.46
CA PHE A 35 5.21 -5.97 -25.47
C PHE A 35 5.27 -4.56 -24.86
N LEU A 36 4.73 -4.37 -23.65
CA LEU A 36 4.71 -3.07 -22.99
C LEU A 36 6.00 -2.82 -22.20
N GLU A 37 6.59 -1.65 -22.40
CA GLU A 37 7.70 -1.19 -21.57
C GLU A 37 7.25 -1.07 -20.11
N LYS A 38 8.19 -1.19 -19.17
CA LYS A 38 7.89 -1.14 -17.73
C LYS A 38 7.13 0.11 -17.29
N ARG A 39 7.47 1.27 -17.86
CA ARG A 39 6.79 2.54 -17.59
C ARG A 39 5.37 2.57 -18.16
N GLU A 40 5.14 1.94 -19.30
CA GLU A 40 3.80 1.81 -19.88
C GLU A 40 2.91 0.92 -19.01
N ARG A 41 3.45 -0.17 -18.45
CA ARG A 41 2.68 -0.99 -17.48
C ARG A 41 2.27 -0.23 -16.25
N PHE A 42 3.10 0.70 -15.76
CA PHE A 42 2.74 1.57 -14.63
C PHE A 42 1.62 2.54 -15.02
N ALA A 43 1.75 3.19 -16.18
CA ALA A 43 0.71 4.08 -16.70
C ALA A 43 -0.63 3.34 -16.90
N VAL A 44 -0.60 2.15 -17.51
CA VAL A 44 -1.79 1.31 -17.72
C VAL A 44 -2.43 0.91 -16.39
N THR A 45 -1.62 0.49 -15.41
CA THR A 45 -2.11 0.15 -14.06
C THR A 45 -2.78 1.34 -13.39
N THR A 46 -2.14 2.51 -13.42
CA THR A 46 -2.71 3.74 -12.88
C THR A 46 -4.02 4.10 -13.57
N ILE A 47 -4.09 4.03 -14.91
CA ILE A 47 -5.31 4.32 -15.66
C ILE A 47 -6.43 3.37 -15.25
N ILE A 48 -6.17 2.05 -15.23
CA ILE A 48 -7.18 1.05 -14.86
C ILE A 48 -7.71 1.29 -13.44
N LEU A 49 -6.81 1.49 -12.47
CA LEU A 49 -7.21 1.74 -11.08
C LEU A 49 -7.98 3.06 -10.94
N THR A 50 -7.53 4.11 -11.64
CA THR A 50 -8.19 5.43 -11.62
C THR A 50 -9.58 5.37 -12.23
N SER A 51 -9.75 4.68 -13.36
CA SER A 51 -11.06 4.40 -13.95
C SER A 51 -11.93 3.57 -13.01
N GLY A 52 -11.34 2.61 -12.29
CA GLY A 52 -12.03 1.84 -11.26
C GLY A 52 -12.57 2.72 -10.14
N VAL A 53 -11.74 3.59 -9.57
CA VAL A 53 -12.16 4.57 -8.56
C VAL A 53 -13.30 5.44 -9.10
N LEU A 54 -13.12 6.04 -10.28
CA LEU A 54 -14.16 6.89 -10.89
C LEU A 54 -15.48 6.13 -11.13
N THR A 55 -15.41 4.86 -11.51
CA THR A 55 -16.59 4.01 -11.70
C THR A 55 -17.33 3.79 -10.39
N ILE A 56 -16.63 3.55 -9.28
CA ILE A 56 -17.23 3.42 -7.94
C ILE A 56 -17.99 4.70 -7.56
N GLN A 57 -17.48 5.87 -7.97
CA GLN A 57 -18.11 7.18 -7.68
C GLN A 57 -19.44 7.39 -8.42
N LEU A 58 -19.66 6.68 -9.54
CA LEU A 58 -20.85 6.82 -10.39
C LEU A 58 -21.93 5.78 -10.07
N ILE A 59 -21.58 4.66 -9.45
CA ILE A 59 -22.50 3.56 -9.15
C ILE A 59 -23.32 3.82 -7.87
N TRP A 60 -24.46 3.14 -7.75
CA TRP A 60 -25.38 3.15 -6.61
C TRP A 60 -24.73 2.65 -5.31
N GLN A 61 -25.25 3.11 -4.16
CA GLN A 61 -24.59 3.02 -2.86
C GLN A 61 -24.41 1.59 -2.32
N ASP A 62 -25.35 0.69 -2.60
CA ASP A 62 -25.41 -0.65 -1.98
C ASP A 62 -24.22 -1.55 -2.36
N VAL A 63 -23.70 -1.41 -3.58
CA VAL A 63 -22.61 -2.25 -4.11
C VAL A 63 -21.22 -1.65 -3.89
N ARG A 64 -21.13 -0.41 -3.37
CA ARG A 64 -19.86 0.32 -3.34
C ARG A 64 -18.81 -0.34 -2.47
N PHE A 65 -19.18 -0.84 -1.28
CA PHE A 65 -18.23 -1.51 -0.38
C PHE A 65 -17.61 -2.76 -1.03
N TYR A 66 -18.43 -3.57 -1.71
CA TYR A 66 -17.95 -4.74 -2.45
C TYR A 66 -17.02 -4.33 -3.61
N LEU A 67 -17.35 -3.26 -4.32
CA LEU A 67 -16.49 -2.75 -5.39
C LEU A 67 -15.16 -2.19 -4.88
N VAL A 68 -15.12 -1.59 -3.69
CA VAL A 68 -13.86 -1.14 -3.09
C VAL A 68 -12.96 -2.31 -2.73
N LEU A 69 -13.51 -3.37 -2.11
CA LEU A 69 -12.75 -4.58 -1.82
C LEU A 69 -12.24 -5.24 -3.12
N PHE A 70 -13.09 -5.29 -4.15
CA PHE A 70 -12.71 -5.78 -5.47
C PHE A 70 -11.60 -4.93 -6.11
N LEU A 71 -11.68 -3.61 -6.00
CA LEU A 71 -10.66 -2.71 -6.55
C LEU A 71 -9.34 -2.81 -5.79
N ALA A 72 -9.37 -2.95 -4.46
CA ALA A 72 -8.18 -3.21 -3.65
C ALA A 72 -7.50 -4.53 -4.04
N PHE A 73 -8.30 -5.58 -4.31
CA PHE A 73 -7.79 -6.85 -4.82
C PHE A 73 -7.24 -6.72 -6.25
N ILE A 74 -7.88 -5.96 -7.14
CA ILE A 74 -7.34 -5.64 -8.47
C ILE A 74 -6.01 -4.88 -8.34
N SER A 75 -5.91 -3.93 -7.40
CA SER A 75 -4.67 -3.18 -7.15
C SER A 75 -3.51 -4.09 -6.78
N TYR A 76 -3.77 -5.11 -5.95
CA TYR A 76 -2.79 -6.16 -5.67
C TYR A 76 -2.35 -6.89 -6.94
N LEU A 77 -3.30 -7.36 -7.76
CA LEU A 77 -3.01 -8.13 -8.97
C LEU A 77 -2.27 -7.30 -10.03
N LEU A 78 -2.70 -6.05 -10.25
CA LEU A 78 -2.07 -5.16 -11.23
C LEU A 78 -0.68 -4.73 -10.79
N THR A 79 -0.47 -4.46 -9.49
CA THR A 79 0.86 -4.16 -8.96
C THR A 79 1.80 -5.36 -9.11
N ALA A 80 1.31 -6.59 -8.85
CA ALA A 80 2.07 -7.80 -9.09
C ALA A 80 2.41 -8.00 -10.58
N TRP A 81 1.48 -7.66 -11.49
CA TRP A 81 1.73 -7.69 -12.93
C TRP A 81 2.73 -6.63 -13.39
N SER A 82 2.65 -5.42 -12.84
CA SER A 82 3.48 -4.30 -13.24
C SER A 82 4.94 -4.47 -12.80
N LEU A 83 5.18 -5.07 -11.62
CA LEU A 83 6.52 -5.29 -11.08
C LEU A 83 7.15 -6.65 -11.47
N LYS A 84 6.41 -7.54 -12.14
CA LYS A 84 6.75 -8.96 -12.37
C LYS A 84 8.18 -9.27 -12.85
N GLU A 85 8.84 -8.37 -13.57
CA GLU A 85 10.14 -8.62 -14.19
C GLU A 85 11.32 -8.57 -13.20
N ASP A 86 11.18 -7.84 -12.10
CA ASP A 86 12.25 -7.63 -11.13
C ASP A 86 11.98 -8.35 -9.79
N ILE A 87 10.90 -9.12 -9.77
CA ILE A 87 10.37 -9.96 -8.70
C ILE A 87 11.31 -11.06 -8.15
N LYS A 88 12.15 -10.88 -7.10
CA LYS A 88 12.85 -12.00 -6.43
C LYS A 88 12.34 -12.36 -5.02
N SER A 89 11.98 -13.65 -4.89
CA SER A 89 11.52 -14.44 -3.72
C SER A 89 10.54 -13.84 -2.70
N ASN A 90 10.95 -13.33 -1.53
CA ASN A 90 10.03 -13.20 -0.37
C ASN A 90 9.56 -11.77 -0.05
N GLU A 91 10.07 -10.77 -0.77
CA GLU A 91 9.80 -9.35 -0.52
C GLU A 91 8.51 -8.85 -1.18
N TRP A 92 7.92 -9.68 -2.05
CA TRP A 92 6.73 -9.36 -2.83
C TRP A 92 5.58 -8.87 -1.95
N ILE A 93 5.40 -9.48 -0.77
CA ILE A 93 4.27 -9.15 0.11
C ILE A 93 4.35 -7.70 0.58
N LEU A 94 5.55 -7.22 0.95
CA LEU A 94 5.73 -5.85 1.46
C LEU A 94 5.52 -4.79 0.39
N LEU A 95 5.96 -5.06 -0.84
CA LEU A 95 5.80 -4.16 -1.98
C LEU A 95 4.32 -3.91 -2.36
N PHE A 96 3.42 -4.80 -1.94
CA PHE A 96 1.99 -4.69 -2.26
C PHE A 96 1.16 -4.02 -1.17
N ILE A 97 1.71 -3.84 0.03
CA ILE A 97 0.99 -3.25 1.17
C ILE A 97 0.53 -1.83 0.81
N LEU A 98 1.45 -0.92 0.50
CA LEU A 98 1.12 0.49 0.24
C LEU A 98 0.14 0.69 -0.93
N PRO A 99 0.32 0.10 -2.13
CA PRO A 99 -0.64 0.26 -3.23
C PRO A 99 -2.06 -0.19 -2.85
N VAL A 100 -2.18 -1.32 -2.15
CA VAL A 100 -3.48 -1.89 -1.75
C VAL A 100 -4.14 -1.01 -0.70
N PHE A 101 -3.42 -0.64 0.36
CA PHE A 101 -3.95 0.22 1.41
C PHE A 101 -4.29 1.61 0.90
N PHE A 102 -3.48 2.20 0.02
CA PHE A 102 -3.78 3.48 -0.62
C PHE A 102 -5.06 3.40 -1.48
N THR A 103 -5.19 2.35 -2.29
CA THR A 103 -6.39 2.12 -3.11
C THR A 103 -7.64 1.98 -2.25
N ALA A 104 -7.58 1.15 -1.20
CA ALA A 104 -8.70 0.96 -0.28
C ALA A 104 -9.06 2.26 0.44
N SER A 105 -8.06 2.97 0.98
CA SER A 105 -8.27 4.19 1.79
C SER A 105 -8.87 5.32 0.98
N VAL A 106 -8.34 5.62 -0.22
CA VAL A 106 -8.88 6.69 -1.06
C VAL A 106 -10.29 6.33 -1.56
N SER A 107 -10.52 5.07 -1.92
CA SER A 107 -11.83 4.63 -2.43
C SER A 107 -12.91 4.65 -1.36
N LEU A 108 -12.58 4.28 -0.11
CA LEU A 108 -13.50 4.38 1.03
C LEU A 108 -13.71 5.84 1.47
N PHE A 109 -12.65 6.65 1.49
CA PHE A 109 -12.71 8.04 1.92
C PHE A 109 -13.61 8.87 1.03
N TYR A 110 -13.71 8.51 -0.26
CA TYR A 110 -14.65 9.13 -1.18
C TYR A 110 -16.10 9.14 -0.65
N PHE A 111 -16.53 8.14 0.13
CA PHE A 111 -17.89 8.09 0.67
C PHE A 111 -18.19 9.20 1.68
N LEU A 112 -17.15 9.79 2.28
CA LEU A 112 -17.27 10.92 3.20
C LEU A 112 -17.37 12.26 2.49
N LEU A 113 -17.09 12.29 1.18
CA LEU A 113 -17.02 13.52 0.41
C LEU A 113 -18.34 13.86 -0.29
N PRO A 114 -18.70 15.14 -0.41
CA PRO A 114 -19.89 15.55 -1.15
C PRO A 114 -19.85 15.09 -2.63
N PRO A 115 -20.98 14.67 -3.22
CA PRO A 115 -21.03 14.15 -4.59
C PRO A 115 -21.01 15.27 -5.65
N ARG A 116 -19.97 16.11 -5.63
CA ARG A 116 -19.75 17.20 -6.59
C ARG A 116 -18.70 16.78 -7.63
N TRP A 117 -18.95 17.10 -8.90
CA TRP A 117 -18.03 16.76 -10.00
C TRP A 117 -16.61 17.30 -9.80
N ILE A 118 -16.46 18.51 -9.26
CA ILE A 118 -15.14 19.08 -8.95
C ILE A 118 -14.38 18.22 -7.93
N ILE A 119 -15.06 17.74 -6.88
CA ILE A 119 -14.45 16.88 -5.86
C ILE A 119 -14.09 15.51 -6.45
N ARG A 120 -14.96 14.95 -7.29
CA ARG A 120 -14.69 13.71 -8.04
C ARG A 120 -13.43 13.83 -8.89
N LEU A 121 -13.32 14.90 -9.68
CA LEU A 121 -12.17 15.11 -10.55
C LEU A 121 -10.88 15.32 -9.76
N THR A 122 -10.93 16.14 -8.70
CA THR A 122 -9.75 16.41 -7.84
C THR A 122 -9.29 15.13 -7.14
N THR A 123 -10.20 14.38 -6.51
CA THR A 123 -9.86 13.13 -5.81
C THR A 123 -9.32 12.07 -6.77
N THR A 124 -9.94 11.93 -7.95
CA THR A 124 -9.49 10.99 -8.99
C THR A 124 -8.12 11.37 -9.54
N THR A 125 -7.85 12.66 -9.76
CA THR A 125 -6.53 13.14 -10.18
C THR A 125 -5.47 12.88 -9.13
N MET A 126 -5.75 13.22 -7.86
CA MET A 126 -4.84 12.93 -6.74
C MET A 126 -4.59 11.44 -6.58
N PHE A 127 -5.62 10.61 -6.76
CA PHE A 127 -5.51 9.16 -6.76
C PHE A 127 -4.59 8.65 -7.89
N ALA A 128 -4.76 9.16 -9.11
CA ALA A 128 -3.92 8.79 -10.25
C ALA A 128 -2.44 9.13 -10.01
N LEU A 129 -2.17 10.35 -9.54
CA LEU A 129 -0.82 10.81 -9.21
C LEU A 129 -0.21 9.97 -8.07
N GLY A 130 -0.96 9.75 -6.99
CA GLY A 130 -0.52 8.95 -5.85
C GLY A 130 -0.22 7.50 -6.24
N THR A 131 -1.11 6.87 -7.01
CA THR A 131 -0.94 5.48 -7.47
C THR A 131 0.30 5.35 -8.36
N TYR A 132 0.50 6.26 -9.31
CA TYR A 132 1.70 6.25 -10.16
C TYR A 132 2.98 6.46 -9.34
N ALA A 133 2.97 7.39 -8.38
CA ALA A 133 4.10 7.63 -7.49
C ALA A 133 4.43 6.38 -6.64
N ILE A 134 3.41 5.70 -6.10
CA ILE A 134 3.58 4.46 -5.34
C ILE A 134 4.24 3.39 -6.21
N LEU A 135 3.72 3.13 -7.42
CA LEU A 135 4.32 2.13 -8.32
C LEU A 135 5.80 2.43 -8.64
N LEU A 136 6.15 3.71 -8.75
CA LEU A 136 7.53 4.14 -8.95
C LEU A 136 8.39 3.91 -7.69
N VAL A 137 7.86 4.21 -6.50
CA VAL A 137 8.52 3.96 -5.20
C VAL A 137 8.76 2.46 -4.99
N GLU A 138 7.74 1.61 -5.18
CA GLU A 138 7.88 0.15 -5.03
C GLU A 138 8.89 -0.42 -6.02
N ASN A 139 8.92 0.13 -7.23
CA ASN A 139 9.94 -0.24 -8.19
C ASN A 139 11.36 0.17 -7.74
N ILE A 140 11.53 1.36 -7.17
CA ILE A 140 12.84 1.78 -6.64
C ILE A 140 13.27 0.86 -5.50
N TYR A 141 12.37 0.51 -4.57
CA TYR A 141 12.68 -0.44 -3.49
C TYR A 141 13.11 -1.79 -4.04
N ASN A 142 12.36 -2.33 -5.00
CA ASN A 142 12.68 -3.61 -5.58
C ASN A 142 14.05 -3.64 -6.28
N VAL A 143 14.42 -2.55 -6.97
CA VAL A 143 15.76 -2.46 -7.58
C VAL A 143 16.83 -2.20 -6.51
N ALA A 144 16.51 -1.44 -5.45
CA ALA A 144 17.44 -1.03 -4.41
C ALA A 144 17.88 -2.19 -3.49
N VAL A 145 17.08 -3.25 -3.40
CA VAL A 145 17.44 -4.51 -2.72
C VAL A 145 18.67 -5.17 -3.35
N GLU A 146 18.82 -5.07 -4.67
CA GLU A 146 19.95 -5.68 -5.38
C GLU A 146 21.19 -4.77 -5.37
N ARG A 147 20.98 -3.45 -5.46
CA ARG A 147 22.04 -2.45 -5.56
C ARG A 147 21.62 -1.15 -4.91
N SER A 148 22.52 -0.50 -4.17
CA SER A 148 22.24 0.82 -3.63
C SER A 148 22.08 1.84 -4.78
N ILE A 149 21.01 2.64 -4.73
CA ILE A 149 20.72 3.69 -5.71
C ILE A 149 20.46 5.00 -4.98
N GLN A 150 20.96 6.12 -5.53
CA GLN A 150 20.81 7.45 -4.94
C GLN A 150 19.35 7.87 -4.72
N LEU A 151 18.45 7.41 -5.60
CA LEU A 151 17.00 7.67 -5.55
C LEU A 151 16.29 6.99 -4.38
N LEU A 152 16.94 6.05 -3.67
CA LEU A 152 16.33 5.34 -2.54
C LEU A 152 15.86 6.29 -1.43
N ARG A 153 16.66 7.30 -1.08
CA ARG A 153 16.29 8.27 -0.04
C ARG A 153 15.05 9.08 -0.42
N ALA A 154 14.91 9.43 -1.70
CA ALA A 154 13.71 10.11 -2.19
C ALA A 154 12.50 9.18 -2.14
N ALA A 155 12.66 7.91 -2.52
CA ALA A 155 11.61 6.91 -2.44
C ALA A 155 11.13 6.67 -1.00
N GLN A 156 12.05 6.57 -0.04
CA GLN A 156 11.76 6.45 1.40
C GLN A 156 10.89 7.61 1.90
N SER A 157 11.24 8.85 1.58
CA SER A 157 10.44 10.03 1.96
C SER A 157 9.05 10.03 1.33
N VAL A 158 8.94 9.69 0.04
CA VAL A 158 7.65 9.62 -0.66
C VAL A 158 6.78 8.47 -0.11
N GLY A 159 7.38 7.31 0.13
CA GLY A 159 6.68 6.15 0.70
C GLY A 159 6.15 6.43 2.12
N LEU A 160 6.95 7.11 2.96
CA LEU A 160 6.48 7.55 4.28
C LEU A 160 5.34 8.56 4.14
N LEU A 161 5.45 9.56 3.26
CA LEU A 161 4.40 10.55 3.02
C LEU A 161 3.09 9.88 2.61
N VAL A 162 3.13 8.92 1.68
CA VAL A 162 1.93 8.17 1.27
C VAL A 162 1.39 7.34 2.43
N SER A 163 2.25 6.71 3.24
CA SER A 163 1.81 5.96 4.42
C SER A 163 1.08 6.86 5.43
N LEU A 164 1.55 8.09 5.62
CA LEU A 164 0.86 9.10 6.46
C LEU A 164 -0.49 9.49 5.88
N ALA A 165 -0.60 9.63 4.56
CA ALA A 165 -1.86 9.88 3.88
C ALA A 165 -2.83 8.70 4.07
N VAL A 166 -2.36 7.46 3.99
CA VAL A 166 -3.16 6.26 4.27
C VAL A 166 -3.66 6.25 5.70
N ILE A 167 -2.80 6.49 6.70
CA ILE A 167 -3.21 6.57 8.11
C ILE A 167 -4.25 7.67 8.31
N PHE A 168 -4.05 8.84 7.70
CA PHE A 168 -4.98 9.97 7.78
C PHE A 168 -6.35 9.61 7.21
N LEU A 169 -6.39 9.09 5.98
CA LEU A 169 -7.65 8.76 5.31
C LEU A 169 -8.37 7.62 6.05
N THR A 170 -7.64 6.58 6.45
CA THR A 170 -8.22 5.41 7.11
C THR A 170 -8.78 5.74 8.49
N SER A 171 -8.03 6.50 9.29
CA SER A 171 -8.54 6.96 10.60
C SER A 171 -9.79 7.81 10.42
N ASN A 172 -9.85 8.68 9.41
CA ASN A 172 -11.06 9.47 9.15
C ASN A 172 -12.29 8.59 8.85
N ILE A 173 -12.10 7.53 8.04
CA ILE A 173 -13.13 6.53 7.73
C ILE A 173 -13.57 5.80 8.99
N ILE A 174 -12.64 5.22 9.74
CA ILE A 174 -12.92 4.40 10.93
C ILE A 174 -13.72 5.20 11.96
N TYR A 175 -13.33 6.44 12.23
CA TYR A 175 -14.03 7.28 13.20
C TYR A 175 -15.36 7.80 12.69
N SER A 176 -15.50 8.00 11.38
CA SER A 176 -16.81 8.30 10.79
C SER A 176 -17.81 7.14 10.89
N LEU A 177 -17.34 5.89 11.00
CA LEU A 177 -18.21 4.73 11.19
C LEU A 177 -18.77 4.61 12.61
N ARG A 178 -18.30 5.43 13.57
CA ARG A 178 -18.73 5.42 14.98
C ARG A 178 -18.66 4.04 15.63
N LEU A 179 -17.61 3.28 15.31
CA LEU A 179 -17.35 1.97 15.89
C LEU A 179 -17.01 2.09 17.40
N PRO A 180 -17.23 1.02 18.19
CA PRO A 180 -16.81 1.03 19.59
C PRO A 180 -15.28 1.15 19.72
N PHE A 181 -14.82 1.70 20.85
CA PHE A 181 -13.40 2.02 21.08
C PHE A 181 -12.43 0.84 20.85
N TRP A 182 -12.84 -0.39 21.22
CA TRP A 182 -12.01 -1.59 21.04
C TRP A 182 -11.87 -1.99 19.57
N ALA A 183 -12.88 -1.72 18.74
CA ALA A 183 -12.81 -1.98 17.31
C ALA A 183 -11.91 -0.95 16.62
N ASN A 184 -11.98 0.33 17.01
CA ASN A 184 -11.07 1.37 16.53
C ASN A 184 -9.61 1.00 16.83
N MET A 185 -9.32 0.62 18.08
CA MET A 185 -8.00 0.16 18.50
C MET A 185 -7.50 -0.98 17.62
N LEU A 186 -8.28 -2.06 17.51
CA LEU A 186 -7.87 -3.27 16.78
C LEU A 186 -7.62 -2.99 15.29
N ILE A 187 -8.52 -2.26 14.63
CA ILE A 187 -8.38 -1.94 13.21
C ILE A 187 -7.16 -1.03 13.00
N MET A 188 -6.98 0.01 13.83
CA MET A 188 -5.84 0.91 13.70
C MET A 188 -4.51 0.20 13.98
N THR A 189 -4.45 -0.73 14.95
CA THR A 189 -3.26 -1.55 15.18
C THR A 189 -2.93 -2.41 13.97
N ILE A 190 -3.90 -3.11 13.37
CA ILE A 190 -3.64 -3.97 12.21
C ILE A 190 -3.11 -3.15 11.03
N ILE A 191 -3.73 -2.01 10.73
CA ILE A 191 -3.36 -1.17 9.59
C ILE A 191 -1.98 -0.53 9.80
N SER A 192 -1.75 0.05 10.98
CA SER A 192 -0.45 0.64 11.32
C SER A 192 0.66 -0.41 11.40
N PHE A 193 0.37 -1.65 11.77
CA PHE A 193 1.35 -2.74 11.75
C PHE A 193 1.88 -3.01 10.33
N PHE A 194 0.99 -3.23 9.36
CA PHE A 194 1.43 -3.51 7.99
C PHE A 194 2.16 -2.33 7.36
N LEU A 195 1.67 -1.10 7.59
CA LEU A 195 2.32 0.10 7.08
C LEU A 195 3.69 0.33 7.75
N ALA A 196 3.80 0.12 9.07
CA ALA A 196 5.06 0.29 9.80
C ALA A 196 6.07 -0.76 9.34
N MET A 197 5.62 -2.00 9.15
CA MET A 197 6.45 -3.08 8.64
C MET A 197 7.03 -2.76 7.27
N GLN A 198 6.22 -2.25 6.34
CA GLN A 198 6.71 -1.80 5.05
C GLN A 198 7.65 -0.59 5.16
N SER A 199 7.28 0.42 5.95
CA SER A 199 8.05 1.65 6.12
C SER A 199 9.43 1.41 6.76
N LEU A 200 9.51 0.54 7.76
CA LEU A 200 10.76 0.17 8.41
C LEU A 200 11.62 -0.72 7.51
N TRP A 201 11.01 -1.67 6.79
CA TRP A 201 11.75 -2.52 5.85
C TRP A 201 12.41 -1.70 4.74
N SER A 202 11.74 -0.63 4.28
CA SER A 202 12.28 0.25 3.23
C SER A 202 13.60 0.96 3.61
N VAL A 203 13.99 0.96 4.89
CA VAL A 203 15.22 1.61 5.38
C VAL A 203 16.47 0.80 5.04
N ASN A 204 16.49 -0.48 5.40
CA ASN A 204 17.64 -1.36 5.19
C ASN A 204 17.49 -2.31 4.00
N LEU A 205 16.28 -2.49 3.46
CA LEU A 205 15.99 -3.37 2.30
C LEU A 205 16.65 -4.74 2.39
N GLU A 206 16.57 -5.36 3.58
CA GLU A 206 17.15 -6.68 3.82
C GLU A 206 16.30 -7.77 3.16
N LYS A 207 16.99 -8.77 2.59
CA LYS A 207 16.36 -9.92 1.90
C LYS A 207 15.66 -10.89 2.85
N HIS A 208 16.02 -10.84 4.13
CA HIS A 208 15.47 -11.70 5.16
C HIS A 208 14.75 -10.86 6.19
N PHE A 209 13.58 -11.33 6.61
CA PHE A 209 12.85 -10.68 7.68
C PHE A 209 13.57 -10.89 9.02
N ASN A 210 14.12 -9.82 9.57
CA ASN A 210 14.67 -9.82 10.92
C ASN A 210 13.51 -9.78 11.95
N LYS A 211 13.69 -10.46 13.09
CA LYS A 211 12.75 -10.41 14.22
C LYS A 211 12.58 -8.99 14.76
N GLU A 212 13.64 -8.18 14.70
CA GLU A 212 13.62 -6.78 15.13
C GLU A 212 12.63 -5.94 14.32
N LEU A 213 12.58 -6.14 12.99
CA LEU A 213 11.61 -5.47 12.12
C LEU A 213 10.17 -5.73 12.58
N TYR A 214 9.83 -6.98 12.87
CA TYR A 214 8.50 -7.35 13.35
C TYR A 214 8.20 -6.73 14.72
N LEU A 215 9.15 -6.79 15.65
CA LEU A 215 8.99 -6.25 17.00
C LEU A 215 8.77 -4.73 16.96
N TYR A 216 9.60 -4.01 16.22
CA TYR A 216 9.47 -2.56 16.06
C TYR A 216 8.16 -2.17 15.39
N SER A 217 7.76 -2.88 14.33
CA SER A 217 6.45 -2.65 13.68
C SER A 217 5.29 -2.88 14.65
N LEU A 218 5.38 -3.91 15.50
CA LEU A 218 4.38 -4.21 16.51
C LEU A 218 4.31 -3.12 17.59
N ILE A 219 5.45 -2.64 18.09
CA ILE A 219 5.50 -1.56 19.09
C ILE A 219 4.83 -0.30 18.55
N ILE A 220 5.16 0.10 17.31
CA ILE A 220 4.54 1.27 16.65
C ILE A 220 3.03 1.04 16.51
N ALA A 221 2.62 -0.14 16.08
CA ALA A 221 1.22 -0.46 15.84
C ALA A 221 0.37 -0.46 17.11
N VAL A 222 0.91 -1.02 18.19
CA VAL A 222 0.27 -1.00 19.51
C VAL A 222 0.18 0.43 20.02
N GLY A 223 1.27 1.21 19.93
CA GLY A 223 1.26 2.62 20.36
C GLY A 223 0.22 3.46 19.60
N VAL A 224 0.10 3.29 18.29
CA VAL A 224 -0.92 3.98 17.47
C VAL A 224 -2.33 3.48 17.80
N GLY A 225 -2.51 2.18 18.04
CA GLY A 225 -3.78 1.59 18.45
C GLY A 225 -4.26 2.07 19.82
N GLU A 226 -3.36 2.14 20.81
CA GLU A 226 -3.65 2.66 22.15
C GLU A 226 -4.02 4.14 22.10
N LEU A 227 -3.29 4.95 21.31
CA LEU A 227 -3.67 6.35 21.08
C LEU A 227 -5.04 6.45 20.42
N SER A 228 -5.35 5.59 19.43
CA SER A 228 -6.67 5.50 18.82
C SER A 228 -7.75 5.16 19.87
N MET A 229 -7.50 4.20 20.75
CA MET A 229 -8.41 3.89 21.85
C MET A 229 -8.63 5.10 22.77
N ALA A 230 -7.56 5.74 23.24
CA ALA A 230 -7.63 6.89 24.15
C ALA A 230 -8.41 8.05 23.53
N LEU A 231 -8.14 8.37 22.27
CA LEU A 231 -8.82 9.45 21.55
C LEU A 231 -10.28 9.12 21.23
N SER A 232 -10.70 7.85 21.27
CA SER A 232 -12.12 7.49 21.10
C SER A 232 -13.01 8.01 22.23
N PHE A 233 -12.42 8.37 23.38
CA PHE A 233 -13.12 9.01 24.50
C PHE A 233 -13.09 10.54 24.42
N TRP A 234 -12.36 11.12 23.47
CA TRP A 234 -12.18 12.56 23.34
C TRP A 234 -13.14 13.13 22.28
N PRO A 235 -14.00 14.12 22.61
CA PRO A 235 -14.91 14.76 21.66
C PRO A 235 -14.20 15.69 20.65
N ILE A 236 -13.41 15.11 19.75
CA ILE A 236 -12.67 15.83 18.69
C ILE A 236 -13.33 15.56 17.33
N GLU A 237 -13.26 16.53 16.41
CA GLU A 237 -13.62 16.33 15.01
C GLU A 237 -12.72 15.28 14.32
N ASN A 238 -13.31 14.42 13.48
CA ASN A 238 -12.62 13.32 12.79
C ASN A 238 -11.35 13.78 12.04
N ALA A 239 -11.35 14.97 11.45
CA ALA A 239 -10.19 15.51 10.73
C ALA A 239 -9.00 15.77 11.67
N SER A 240 -9.23 16.47 12.78
CA SER A 240 -8.20 16.74 13.80
C SER A 240 -7.70 15.44 14.45
N PHE A 241 -8.61 14.50 14.70
CA PHE A 241 -8.29 13.16 15.14
C PHE A 241 -7.31 12.46 14.18
N SER A 242 -7.62 12.50 12.88
CA SER A 242 -6.83 11.82 11.84
C SER A 242 -5.45 12.45 11.69
N LEU A 243 -5.35 13.78 11.77
CA LEU A 243 -4.06 14.50 11.77
C LEU A 243 -3.20 14.10 12.97
N PHE A 244 -3.81 14.01 14.16
CA PHE A 244 -3.09 13.63 15.37
C PHE A 244 -2.56 12.19 15.29
N LEU A 245 -3.35 11.22 14.82
CA LEU A 245 -2.85 9.86 14.61
C LEU A 245 -1.76 9.78 13.54
N SER A 246 -1.89 10.51 12.42
CA SER A 246 -0.83 10.56 11.41
C SER A 246 0.47 11.16 11.94
N ALA A 247 0.41 12.24 12.72
CA ALA A 247 1.58 12.82 13.36
C ALA A 247 2.21 11.86 14.38
N SER A 248 1.38 11.14 15.14
CA SER A 248 1.83 10.11 16.08
C SER A 248 2.57 8.99 15.35
N TYR A 249 1.99 8.48 14.26
CA TYR A 249 2.61 7.48 13.42
C TYR A 249 3.92 7.99 12.81
N TYR A 250 3.96 9.22 12.30
CA TYR A 250 5.17 9.86 11.79
C TYR A 250 6.28 9.90 12.84
N SER A 251 5.98 10.36 14.05
CA SER A 251 6.96 10.47 15.12
C SER A 251 7.48 9.11 15.56
N LEU A 252 6.60 8.11 15.73
CA LEU A 252 6.99 6.77 16.15
C LEU A 252 7.83 6.06 15.08
N VAL A 253 7.37 6.04 13.83
CA VAL A 253 8.12 5.46 12.71
C VAL A 253 9.44 6.19 12.50
N GLY A 254 9.43 7.52 12.50
CA GLY A 254 10.62 8.33 12.27
C GLY A 254 11.71 8.08 13.32
N VAL A 255 11.36 8.05 14.61
CA VAL A 255 12.32 7.71 15.68
C VAL A 255 12.92 6.32 15.47
N VAL A 256 12.10 5.32 15.13
CA VAL A 256 12.60 3.96 14.93
C VAL A 256 13.43 3.84 13.64
N GLN A 257 13.06 4.53 12.56
CA GLN A 257 13.88 4.60 11.35
C GLN A 257 15.27 5.19 11.64
N GLN A 258 15.34 6.25 12.46
CA GLN A 258 16.63 6.85 12.86
C GLN A 258 17.43 5.95 13.79
N HIS A 259 16.76 5.15 14.64
CA HIS A 259 17.39 4.12 15.43
C HIS A 259 18.03 3.02 14.56
N ILE A 260 17.29 2.52 13.56
CA ILE A 260 17.78 1.52 12.59
C ILE A 260 18.96 2.07 11.78
N LEU A 261 18.97 3.37 11.47
CA LEU A 261 20.07 4.03 10.77
C LEU A 261 21.28 4.37 11.66
N GLU A 262 21.26 3.98 12.94
CA GLU A 262 22.29 4.32 13.95
C GLU A 262 22.54 5.82 14.08
N ARG A 263 21.52 6.65 13.79
CA ARG A 263 21.57 8.12 13.80
C ARG A 263 20.68 8.71 14.88
N LEU A 264 20.42 7.93 15.92
CA LEU A 264 19.54 8.32 17.01
C LEU A 264 20.26 9.27 17.97
N PHE A 265 20.37 10.53 17.57
CA PHE A 265 20.84 11.60 18.44
C PHE A 265 19.69 12.19 19.24
N ILE A 266 19.98 12.65 20.46
CA ILE A 266 18.97 13.30 21.32
C ILE A 266 18.28 14.48 20.63
N ASN A 267 19.01 15.20 19.77
CA ASN A 267 18.46 16.29 18.98
C ASN A 267 17.40 15.81 18.00
N VAL A 268 17.63 14.67 17.35
CA VAL A 268 16.69 14.06 16.38
C VAL A 268 15.44 13.56 17.11
N ILE A 269 15.61 12.88 18.25
CA ILE A 269 14.47 12.46 19.08
C ILE A 269 13.62 13.67 19.47
N ARG A 270 14.27 14.76 19.90
CA ARG A 270 13.59 15.99 20.31
C ARG A 270 12.77 16.60 19.18
N GLU A 271 13.25 16.57 17.93
CA GLU A 271 12.50 17.05 16.77
C GLU A 271 11.18 16.27 16.59
N TYR A 272 11.21 14.94 16.64
CA TYR A 272 10.00 14.12 16.52
C TYR A 272 9.03 14.29 17.70
N ILE A 273 9.56 14.41 18.92
CA ILE A 273 8.74 14.66 20.12
C ILE A 273 8.09 16.04 20.04
N ILE A 274 8.80 17.07 19.58
CA ILE A 274 8.24 18.42 19.40
C ILE A 274 7.08 18.40 18.41
N VAL A 275 7.22 17.71 17.27
CA VAL A 275 6.12 17.58 16.28
C VAL A 275 4.90 16.91 16.91
N PHE A 276 5.10 15.86 17.69
CA PHE A 276 4.02 15.17 18.41
C PHE A 276 3.32 16.10 19.43
N ILE A 277 4.10 16.79 20.28
CA ILE A 277 3.56 17.71 21.29
C ILE A 277 2.84 18.89 20.65
N LEU A 278 3.39 19.47 19.57
CA LEU A 278 2.74 20.56 18.85
C LEU A 278 1.41 20.11 18.27
N THR A 279 1.36 18.91 17.67
CA THR A 279 0.10 18.38 17.14
C THR A 279 -0.91 18.09 18.25
N PHE A 280 -0.45 17.62 19.42
CA PHE A 280 -1.29 17.44 20.61
C PHE A 280 -1.91 18.76 21.08
N ILE A 281 -1.09 19.82 21.21
CA ILE A 281 -1.56 21.15 21.61
C ILE A 281 -2.58 21.70 20.61
N LEU A 282 -2.30 21.59 19.31
CA LEU A 282 -3.23 22.02 18.26
C LEU A 282 -4.56 21.27 18.34
N ALA A 283 -4.53 19.96 18.52
CA ALA A 283 -5.75 19.16 18.70
C ALA A 283 -6.54 19.60 19.95
N PHE A 284 -5.85 19.85 21.06
CA PHE A 284 -6.45 20.33 22.30
C PHE A 284 -7.13 21.70 22.13
N VAL A 285 -6.47 22.64 21.45
CA VAL A 285 -6.99 24.01 21.22
C VAL A 285 -8.19 24.02 20.26
N ILE A 286 -8.18 23.18 19.23
CA ILE A 286 -9.30 23.08 18.27
C ILE A 286 -10.52 22.37 18.89
N THR A 287 -10.29 21.57 19.93
CA THR A 287 -11.38 20.86 20.62
C THR A 287 -12.37 21.87 21.20
N LYS A 288 -13.64 21.76 20.80
CA LYS A 288 -14.73 22.51 21.42
C LYS A 288 -15.18 21.75 22.67
N TRP A 289 -14.85 22.29 23.84
CA TRP A 289 -15.14 21.65 25.14
C TRP A 289 -16.58 21.83 25.64
N GLY A 290 -17.50 22.27 24.77
CA GLY A 290 -18.82 22.77 25.15
C GLY A 290 -18.92 24.25 24.84
#